data_AF-A0A535W714-F1
#
_entry.id   AF-A0A535W714-F1
#
_cell.length_a   1.000
_cell.length_b   1.000
_cell.length_c   1.000
_cell.angle_alpha   90.00
_cell.angle_beta   90.00
_cell.angle_gamma   90.00
#
_symmetry.space_group_name_H-M   'P 1'
#
loop_
_entity.id
_entity.type
_entity.pdbx_description
1 polymer ?
#
loop_
_entity_poly.entity_id
_entity_poly.type
_entity_poly.pdbx_seq_one_letter_code
_entity_poly.pdbx_strand_id
1 'polypeptide(L)'
;MSGAVVAQLTIIAIGVLAFAILMRRRRRVLPRRSGSAFEAALAAISESTPLDDEFASIRRAVDGARFSAFDVHYTLRPLLRELAVSRLRVRRGIELDAQPGPASEALGSEAFAFLGEGHPPPPSNYRRPAMSLQAIERIVAALESI
;
A
#
# COMPACT_ATOMS: atom_id res chain seq x y z
N MET A 1 -39.31 24.61 -16.86
CA MET A 1 -38.01 24.63 -17.58
C MET A 1 -38.32 24.88 -19.05
N SER A 2 -37.93 26.03 -19.57
CA SER A 2 -38.26 26.47 -20.94
C SER A 2 -37.63 25.51 -21.95
N GLY A 3 -38.36 25.12 -23.02
CA GLY A 3 -37.88 24.17 -24.03
C GLY A 3 -36.54 24.56 -24.67
N ALA A 4 -36.21 25.85 -24.70
CA ALA A 4 -34.93 26.37 -25.11
C ALA A 4 -33.75 25.86 -24.25
N VAL A 5 -33.92 25.75 -22.93
CA VAL A 5 -32.87 25.28 -22.00
C VAL A 5 -32.61 23.79 -22.23
N VAL A 6 -33.67 23.00 -22.48
CA VAL A 6 -33.55 21.57 -22.77
C VAL A 6 -32.81 21.35 -24.09
N ALA A 7 -33.15 22.12 -25.13
CA ALA A 7 -32.47 22.05 -26.43
C ALA A 7 -30.98 22.45 -26.34
N GLN A 8 -30.65 23.45 -25.51
CA GLN A 8 -29.27 23.89 -25.33
C GLN A 8 -28.43 22.84 -24.59
N LEU A 9 -29.00 22.20 -23.56
CA LEU A 9 -28.35 21.11 -22.84
C LEU A 9 -28.11 19.88 -23.70
N THR A 10 -29.07 19.51 -24.56
CA THR A 10 -28.91 18.35 -25.44
C THR A 10 -27.83 18.59 -26.50
N ILE A 11 -27.76 19.78 -27.08
CA ILE A 11 -26.71 20.14 -28.06
C ILE A 11 -25.32 20.08 -27.40
N ILE A 12 -25.17 20.64 -26.18
CA ILE A 12 -23.90 20.59 -25.46
C ILE A 12 -23.52 19.15 -25.12
N ALA A 13 -24.46 18.33 -24.64
CA ALA A 13 -24.21 16.94 -24.30
C ALA A 13 -23.74 16.12 -25.51
N ILE A 14 -24.38 16.31 -26.67
CA ILE A 14 -23.99 15.65 -27.93
C ILE A 14 -22.58 16.11 -28.36
N GLY A 15 -22.28 17.41 -28.26
CA GLY A 15 -20.96 17.95 -28.58
C GLY A 15 -19.86 17.37 -27.70
N VAL A 16 -20.07 17.32 -26.38
CA VAL A 16 -19.12 16.73 -25.42
C VAL A 16 -18.93 15.24 -25.69
N LEU A 17 -20.00 14.51 -25.97
CA LEU A 17 -19.93 13.08 -26.26
C LEU A 17 -19.18 12.80 -27.56
N ALA A 18 -19.49 13.54 -28.64
CA ALA A 18 -18.80 13.43 -29.91
C ALA A 18 -17.31 13.78 -29.79
N PHE A 19 -16.99 14.85 -29.05
CA PHE A 19 -15.61 15.25 -28.78
C PHE A 19 -14.86 14.21 -27.95
N ALA A 20 -15.50 13.62 -26.93
CA ALA A 20 -14.92 12.57 -26.11
C ALA A 20 -14.65 11.29 -26.91
N ILE A 21 -15.57 10.90 -27.80
CA ILE A 21 -15.38 9.75 -28.70
C ILE A 21 -14.22 10.02 -29.66
N LEU A 22 -14.15 11.22 -30.24
CA LEU A 22 -13.08 11.62 -31.15
C LEU A 22 -11.71 11.65 -30.45
N MET A 23 -11.66 12.18 -29.22
CA MET A 23 -10.46 12.18 -28.37
C MET A 23 -10.02 10.78 -27.99
N ARG A 24 -10.95 9.89 -27.61
CA ARG A 24 -10.63 8.48 -27.31
C ARG A 24 -10.07 7.75 -28.54
N ARG A 25 -10.59 8.05 -29.73
CA ARG A 25 -10.10 7.46 -30.99
C ARG A 25 -8.72 8.01 -31.38
N ARG A 26 -8.48 9.31 -31.18
CA ARG A 26 -7.16 9.95 -31.35
C ARG A 26 -6.12 9.42 -30.36
N ARG A 27 -6.49 9.16 -29.10
CA ARG A 27 -5.60 8.55 -28.09
C ARG A 27 -5.15 7.12 -28.44
N ARG A 28 -5.87 6.42 -29.32
CA ARG A 28 -5.48 5.10 -29.83
C ARG A 28 -4.50 5.16 -31.01
N VAL A 29 -4.42 6.30 -31.70
CA VAL A 29 -3.63 6.46 -32.94
C VAL A 29 -2.43 7.39 -32.74
N LEU A 30 -2.47 8.29 -31.76
CA LEU A 30 -1.29 9.05 -31.35
C LEU A 30 -0.54 8.23 -30.29
N PRO A 31 0.61 7.61 -30.60
CA PRO A 31 1.54 7.26 -29.55
C PRO A 31 1.82 8.53 -28.76
N ARG A 32 1.53 8.51 -27.45
CA ARG A 32 2.05 9.51 -26.51
C ARG A 32 3.52 9.65 -26.86
N ARG A 33 3.91 10.86 -27.29
CA ARG A 33 5.29 11.23 -27.62
C ARG A 33 6.19 10.56 -26.59
N SER A 34 6.87 9.49 -26.99
CA SER A 34 7.74 8.73 -26.09
C SER A 34 8.80 9.70 -25.63
N GLY A 35 8.68 10.17 -24.39
CA GLY A 35 9.86 10.60 -23.67
C GLY A 35 10.82 9.41 -23.61
N SER A 36 12.11 9.75 -23.49
CA SER A 36 13.28 8.88 -23.32
C SER A 36 13.02 7.40 -23.03
N ALA A 37 13.91 6.50 -23.49
CA ALA A 37 13.92 5.09 -23.07
C ALA A 37 13.80 4.90 -21.54
N PHE A 38 14.29 5.88 -20.77
CA PHE A 38 14.09 5.97 -19.33
C PHE A 38 12.63 6.20 -18.91
N GLU A 39 11.91 7.14 -19.54
CA GLU A 39 10.48 7.33 -19.28
C GLU A 39 9.64 6.13 -19.72
N ALA A 40 10.01 5.48 -20.83
CA ALA A 40 9.35 4.25 -21.25
C ALA A 40 9.56 3.12 -20.23
N ALA A 41 10.78 2.96 -19.70
CA ALA A 41 11.08 2.00 -18.64
C ALA A 41 10.36 2.35 -17.32
N LEU A 42 10.31 3.63 -16.95
CA LEU A 42 9.64 4.11 -15.73
C LEU A 42 8.11 3.99 -15.82
N ALA A 43 7.52 4.30 -16.98
CA ALA A 43 6.10 4.12 -17.23
C ALA A 43 5.71 2.64 -17.26
N ALA A 44 6.56 1.77 -17.79
CA ALA A 44 6.34 0.31 -17.75
C ALA A 44 6.36 -0.26 -16.31
N ILE A 45 7.05 0.40 -15.38
CA ILE A 45 6.98 0.08 -13.94
C ILE A 45 5.69 0.61 -13.31
N SER A 46 5.15 1.73 -13.82
CA SER A 46 3.99 2.42 -13.25
C SER A 46 2.63 1.99 -13.82
N GLU A 47 2.56 1.44 -15.03
CA GLU A 47 1.31 1.02 -15.69
C GLU A 47 0.99 -0.46 -15.46
N SER A 48 0.79 -0.84 -14.20
CA SER A 48 -0.06 -1.97 -13.81
C SER A 48 -0.02 -2.13 -12.29
N THR A 49 -1.15 -1.98 -11.60
CA THR A 49 -1.34 -2.73 -10.35
C THR A 49 -2.61 -3.55 -10.49
N PRO A 50 -2.60 -4.64 -11.27
CA PRO A 50 -3.52 -5.74 -11.06
C PRO A 50 -3.37 -6.23 -9.61
N LEU A 51 -4.44 -6.76 -9.03
CA LEU A 51 -4.45 -7.33 -7.67
C LEU A 51 -3.31 -8.36 -7.41
N ASP A 52 -2.76 -8.96 -8.47
CA ASP A 52 -1.63 -9.90 -8.39
C ASP A 52 -0.32 -9.24 -7.90
N ASP A 53 -0.12 -7.94 -8.14
CA ASP A 53 1.09 -7.21 -7.73
C ASP A 53 1.14 -6.93 -6.22
N GLU A 54 -0.01 -6.74 -5.57
CA GLU A 54 -0.05 -6.47 -4.13
C GLU A 54 0.45 -7.69 -3.34
N PHE A 55 -0.05 -8.88 -3.67
CA PHE A 55 0.47 -10.14 -3.11
C PHE A 55 1.95 -10.37 -3.47
N ALA A 56 2.37 -10.06 -4.70
CA ALA A 56 3.76 -10.15 -5.10
C ALA A 56 4.66 -9.18 -4.29
N SER A 57 4.17 -7.98 -3.98
CA SER A 57 4.88 -6.99 -3.16
C SER A 57 4.99 -7.43 -1.71
N ILE A 58 3.92 -7.98 -1.13
CA ILE A 58 3.92 -8.56 0.22
C ILE A 58 4.89 -9.74 0.27
N ARG A 59 4.86 -10.62 -0.73
CA ARG A 59 5.78 -11.75 -0.83
C ARG A 59 7.23 -11.29 -0.91
N ARG A 60 7.53 -10.26 -1.70
CA ARG A 60 8.85 -9.66 -1.81
C ARG A 60 9.31 -9.01 -0.50
N ALA A 61 8.41 -8.38 0.24
CA ALA A 61 8.68 -7.83 1.57
C ALA A 61 9.01 -8.94 2.60
N VAL A 62 8.23 -10.04 2.59
CA VAL A 62 8.48 -11.20 3.46
C VAL A 62 9.79 -11.89 3.10
N ASP A 63 10.06 -12.11 1.82
CA ASP A 63 11.32 -12.69 1.38
C ASP A 63 12.51 -11.77 1.74
N GLY A 64 12.42 -10.46 1.51
CA GLY A 64 13.46 -9.49 1.90
C GLY A 64 13.75 -9.49 3.41
N ALA A 65 12.69 -9.49 4.23
CA ALA A 65 12.80 -9.55 5.69
C ALA A 65 13.54 -10.81 6.19
N ARG A 66 13.48 -11.91 5.44
CA ARG A 66 14.24 -13.13 5.75
C ARG A 66 15.74 -12.99 5.47
N PHE A 67 16.14 -12.08 4.59
CA PHE A 67 17.54 -11.90 4.18
C PHE A 67 18.22 -10.67 4.82
N SER A 68 17.46 -9.70 5.34
CA SER A 68 18.02 -8.42 5.79
C SER A 68 17.26 -7.78 6.96
N ALA A 69 18.00 -7.35 7.99
CA ALA A 69 17.47 -6.55 9.11
C ALA A 69 16.96 -5.18 8.66
N PHE A 70 17.52 -4.67 7.56
CA PHE A 70 17.06 -3.43 6.95
C PHE A 70 15.64 -3.59 6.41
N ASP A 71 15.37 -4.68 5.67
CA ASP A 71 14.06 -4.92 5.07
C ASP A 71 13.00 -5.23 6.13
N VAL A 72 13.37 -5.87 7.24
CA VAL A 72 12.47 -6.02 8.41
C VAL A 72 12.03 -4.65 8.92
N HIS A 73 12.96 -3.73 9.13
CA HIS A 73 12.67 -2.45 9.77
C HIS A 73 11.99 -1.44 8.84
N TYR A 74 12.42 -1.34 7.58
CA TYR A 74 11.94 -0.31 6.65
C TYR A 74 10.82 -0.77 5.72
N THR A 75 10.62 -2.08 5.56
CA THR A 75 9.60 -2.61 4.64
C THR A 75 8.52 -3.35 5.40
N LEU A 76 8.88 -4.35 6.20
CA LEU A 76 7.90 -5.23 6.86
C LEU A 76 7.23 -4.56 8.08
N ARG A 77 8.01 -3.92 8.95
CA ARG A 77 7.51 -3.31 10.18
C ARG A 77 6.46 -2.21 9.93
N PRO A 78 6.62 -1.27 8.97
CA PRO A 78 5.60 -0.26 8.70
C PRO A 78 4.25 -0.88 8.30
N LEU A 79 4.26 -1.91 7.45
CA LEU A 79 3.04 -2.61 7.02
C LEU A 79 2.33 -3.29 8.19
N LEU A 80 3.08 -4.02 9.03
CA LEU A 80 2.51 -4.69 10.21
C LEU A 80 2.01 -3.69 11.25
N ARG A 81 2.67 -2.54 11.38
CA ARG A 81 2.27 -1.48 12.30
C ARG A 81 0.99 -0.78 11.84
N GLU A 82 0.85 -0.50 10.55
CA GLU A 82 -0.40 0.04 10.00
C GLU A 82 -1.58 -0.90 10.28
N LEU A 83 -1.38 -2.21 10.08
CA LEU A 83 -2.39 -3.22 10.38
C LEU A 83 -2.74 -3.25 11.88
N ALA A 84 -1.73 -3.19 12.75
CA ALA A 84 -1.91 -3.17 14.20
C ALA A 84 -2.70 -1.95 14.67
N VAL A 85 -2.32 -0.75 14.22
CA VAL A 85 -3.04 0.51 14.54
C VAL A 85 -4.48 0.42 14.08
N SER A 86 -4.70 -0.03 12.84
CA SER A 86 -6.04 -0.19 12.28
C SER A 86 -6.90 -1.14 13.12
N ARG A 87 -6.39 -2.34 13.45
CA ARG A 87 -7.17 -3.33 14.20
C ARG A 87 -7.40 -2.95 15.65
N LEU A 88 -6.38 -2.45 16.35
CA LEU A 88 -6.53 -2.01 17.74
C LEU A 88 -7.58 -0.89 17.84
N ARG A 89 -7.53 0.09 16.93
CA ARG A 89 -8.48 1.18 16.91
C ARG A 89 -9.90 0.70 16.57
N VAL A 90 -10.05 -0.10 15.52
CA VAL A 90 -11.37 -0.52 15.03
C VAL A 90 -12.04 -1.53 15.96
N ARG A 91 -11.29 -2.50 16.50
CA ARG A 91 -11.86 -3.61 17.28
C ARG A 91 -11.88 -3.37 18.78
N ARG A 92 -10.94 -2.57 19.29
CA ARG A 92 -10.75 -2.37 20.74
C ARG A 92 -10.77 -0.90 21.16
N GLY A 93 -10.76 0.05 20.23
CA GLY A 93 -10.66 1.49 20.55
C GLY A 93 -9.31 1.87 21.18
N ILE A 94 -8.28 1.06 20.98
CA ILE A 94 -6.95 1.25 21.58
C ILE A 94 -6.02 1.93 20.57
N GLU A 95 -5.29 2.94 21.03
CA GLU A 95 -4.24 3.61 20.25
C GLU A 95 -2.86 3.01 20.60
N LEU A 96 -2.13 2.51 19.60
CA LEU A 96 -0.92 1.69 19.77
C LEU A 96 0.15 2.36 20.65
N ASP A 97 0.44 3.64 20.41
CA ASP A 97 1.53 4.35 21.11
C ASP A 97 1.04 5.21 22.27
N ALA A 98 -0.19 5.73 22.17
CA ALA A 98 -0.78 6.53 23.24
C ALA A 98 -1.26 5.68 24.43
N GLN A 99 -1.52 4.38 24.22
CA GLN A 99 -1.99 3.45 25.25
C GLN A 99 -1.13 2.17 25.27
N PRO A 100 0.15 2.26 25.66
CA PRO A 100 1.11 1.15 25.54
C PRO A 100 0.75 -0.06 26.42
N GLY A 101 0.13 0.15 27.58
CA GLY A 101 -0.34 -0.94 28.45
C GLY A 101 -1.44 -1.77 27.77
N PRO A 102 -2.61 -1.17 27.45
CA PRO A 102 -3.69 -1.86 26.74
C PRO A 102 -3.26 -2.44 25.39
N ALA A 103 -2.39 -1.74 24.64
CA ALA A 103 -1.88 -2.23 23.37
C ALA A 103 -0.97 -3.46 23.53
N SER A 104 -0.10 -3.48 24.55
CA SER A 104 0.74 -4.64 24.87
C SER A 104 -0.07 -5.85 25.31
N GLU A 105 -1.14 -5.64 26.08
CA GLU A 105 -2.04 -6.71 26.50
C GLU A 105 -2.80 -7.31 25.31
N ALA A 106 -3.27 -6.47 24.38
CA ALA A 106 -4.00 -6.93 23.19
C ALA A 106 -3.11 -7.59 22.13
N LEU A 107 -1.90 -7.09 21.91
CA LEU A 107 -0.95 -7.63 20.92
C LEU A 107 -0.10 -8.78 21.44
N GLY A 108 0.07 -8.87 22.77
CA GLY A 108 1.11 -9.68 23.39
C GLY A 108 2.48 -8.99 23.37
N SER A 109 3.32 -9.34 24.35
CA SER A 109 4.61 -8.69 24.60
C SER A 109 5.59 -8.76 23.42
N GLU A 110 5.63 -9.89 22.70
CA GLU A 110 6.52 -10.07 21.54
C GLU A 110 6.14 -9.17 20.37
N ALA A 111 4.86 -9.13 19.98
CA ALA A 111 4.39 -8.29 18.88
C ALA A 111 4.45 -6.80 19.25
N PHE A 112 4.13 -6.45 20.49
CA PHE A 112 4.22 -5.07 20.96
C PHE A 112 5.66 -4.55 21.00
N ALA A 113 6.63 -5.36 21.46
CA ALA A 113 8.05 -4.98 21.45
C ALA A 113 8.61 -4.74 20.04
N PHE A 114 8.03 -5.39 19.03
CA PHE A 114 8.40 -5.20 17.63
C PHE A 114 7.71 -3.97 17.00
N LEU A 115 6.42 -3.77 17.27
CA LEU A 115 5.59 -2.77 16.58
C LEU A 115 5.55 -1.41 17.27
N GLY A 116 5.79 -1.36 18.58
CA GLY A 116 5.79 -0.12 19.35
C GLY A 116 6.92 0.83 18.94
N GLU A 117 6.76 2.12 19.26
CA GLU A 117 7.75 3.17 18.94
C GLU A 117 9.15 2.90 19.52
N GLY A 118 9.25 2.17 20.63
CA GLY A 118 10.52 1.84 21.28
C GLY A 118 11.38 0.79 20.56
N HIS A 119 10.96 0.29 19.39
CA HIS A 119 11.74 -0.70 18.65
C HIS A 119 13.06 -0.08 18.13
N PRO A 120 14.24 -0.67 18.48
CA PRO A 120 15.52 -0.09 18.11
C PRO A 120 15.72 -0.06 16.59
N PRO A 121 16.50 0.92 16.08
CA PRO A 121 16.92 0.92 14.68
C PRO A 121 17.75 -0.33 14.37
N PRO A 122 17.77 -0.79 13.11
CA PRO A 122 18.43 -2.03 12.77
C PRO A 122 19.96 -1.92 13.02
N PRO A 123 20.64 -3.01 13.40
CA PRO A 123 22.05 -2.99 13.76
C PRO A 123 22.93 -2.76 12.52
N SER A 124 24.12 -2.16 12.70
CA SER A 124 25.04 -1.77 11.60
C SER A 124 25.43 -2.89 10.63
N ASN A 125 25.22 -4.16 10.99
CA ASN A 125 25.43 -5.35 10.19
C ASN A 125 24.14 -5.89 9.56
N TYR A 126 23.39 -5.02 8.88
CA TYR A 126 22.04 -5.28 8.35
C TYR A 126 21.90 -6.47 7.36
N ARG A 127 23.01 -6.94 6.76
CA ARG A 127 23.02 -8.05 5.77
C ARG A 127 22.82 -9.45 6.37
N ARG A 128 22.60 -9.56 7.68
CA ARG A 128 22.26 -10.85 8.29
C ARG A 128 20.75 -11.11 8.22
N PRO A 129 20.33 -12.37 8.02
CA PRO A 129 18.95 -12.79 8.24
C PRO A 129 18.50 -12.32 9.62
N ALA A 130 17.46 -11.49 9.67
CA ALA A 130 17.06 -10.83 10.90
C ALA A 130 15.82 -11.45 11.53
N MET A 131 14.91 -11.99 10.72
CA MET A 131 13.68 -12.61 11.22
C MET A 131 13.39 -13.91 10.46
N SER A 132 13.08 -14.97 11.22
CA SER A 132 12.61 -16.23 10.65
C SER A 132 11.15 -16.10 10.20
N LEU A 133 10.74 -16.91 9.21
CA LEU A 133 9.35 -16.93 8.75
C LEU A 133 8.37 -17.25 9.89
N GLN A 134 8.74 -18.17 10.78
CA GLN A 134 7.96 -18.54 11.96
C GLN A 134 7.77 -17.38 12.96
N ALA A 135 8.74 -16.46 13.04
CA ALA A 135 8.57 -15.26 13.86
C ALA A 135 7.58 -14.27 13.22
N ILE A 136 7.63 -14.12 11.89
CA ILE A 136 6.65 -13.31 11.14
C ILE A 136 5.24 -13.88 11.33
N GLU A 137 5.07 -15.20 11.16
CA GLU A 137 3.79 -15.89 11.33
C GLU A 137 3.19 -15.68 12.73
N ARG A 138 4.02 -15.74 13.79
CA ARG A 138 3.55 -15.49 15.16
C ARG A 138 3.05 -14.07 15.36
N ILE A 139 3.73 -13.07 14.79
CA ILE A 139 3.29 -11.67 14.86
C ILE A 139 1.97 -11.47 14.09
N VAL A 140 1.85 -12.06 12.90
CA VAL A 140 0.62 -11.99 12.11
C VAL A 140 -0.54 -12.67 12.83
N ALA A 141 -0.32 -13.86 13.39
CA ALA A 141 -1.34 -14.57 14.17
C ALA A 141 -1.81 -13.77 15.39
N ALA A 142 -0.90 -13.10 16.09
CA ALA A 142 -1.27 -12.19 17.17
C ALA A 142 -2.16 -11.05 16.67
N LEU A 143 -1.81 -10.43 15.53
CA LEU A 143 -2.61 -9.37 14.91
C LEU A 143 -3.98 -9.85 14.41
N GLU A 144 -4.13 -11.12 14.04
CA GLU A 144 -5.40 -11.70 13.61
C GLU A 144 -6.33 -12.04 14.78
N SER A 145 -5.77 -12.26 15.96
CA SER A 145 -6.52 -12.58 17.19
C SER A 145 -7.16 -11.38 17.88
N ILE A 146 -6.79 -10.16 17.49
CA ILE A 146 -7.32 -8.89 18.01
C ILE A 146 -8.78 -8.69 17.60
#